data_AF-A0A5C5T712-F1
#
_entry.id   AF-A0A5C5T712-F1
#
_cell.length_a   1.000
_cell.length_b   1.000
_cell.length_c   1.000
_cell.angle_alpha   90.00
_cell.angle_beta   90.00
_cell.angle_gamma   90.00
#
_symmetry.space_group_name_H-M   'P 1'
#
loop_
_entity.id
_entity.type
_entity.pdbx_description
1 polymer ?
#
loop_
_entity_poly.entity_id
_entity_poly.type
_entity_poly.pdbx_seq_one_letter_code
_entity_poly.pdbx_strand_id
1 'polypeptide(L)'
;MITFDDLVRRHQRLTVRRVEAWIERGLLRPVDVQGAASGCDFCCGFTTIDAARVSLLYELSEELRFDDNSLETVVDLIDQVHGLRHQLGTLAQAIMQQPEDVQRTIATAVKTIEAGRR
;
A
#
# COMPACT_ATOMS: atom_id res chain seq x y z
N MET A 1 12.26 -10.78 3.78
CA MET A 1 12.00 -10.88 2.33
C MET A 1 11.09 -12.08 2.13
N ILE A 2 9.98 -11.90 1.41
CA ILE A 2 8.94 -12.92 1.20
C ILE A 2 9.11 -13.41 -0.24
N THR A 3 9.10 -14.72 -0.45
CA THR A 3 9.21 -15.32 -1.79
C THR A 3 7.84 -15.49 -2.44
N PHE A 4 7.81 -15.76 -3.74
CA PHE A 4 6.56 -16.10 -4.42
C PHE A 4 5.89 -17.35 -3.83
N ASP A 5 6.67 -18.38 -3.49
CA ASP A 5 6.15 -19.60 -2.85
C ASP A 5 5.44 -19.31 -1.51
N ASP A 6 5.97 -18.36 -0.73
CA ASP A 6 5.32 -17.92 0.50
C ASP A 6 3.97 -17.24 0.23
N LEU A 7 3.85 -16.50 -0.87
CA LEU A 7 2.59 -15.86 -1.27
C LEU A 7 1.57 -16.89 -1.77
N VAL A 8 1.98 -17.87 -2.57
CA VAL A 8 1.11 -18.96 -3.04
C VAL A 8 0.61 -19.82 -1.88
N ARG A 9 1.46 -20.07 -0.87
CA ARG A 9 1.03 -20.77 0.36
C ARG A 9 -0.04 -20.02 1.14
N ARG A 10 0.01 -18.68 1.13
CA ARG A 10 -1.01 -17.82 1.77
C ARG A 10 -2.27 -17.70 0.94
N HIS A 11 -2.13 -17.73 -0.39
CA HIS A 11 -3.20 -17.45 -1.36
C HIS A 11 -3.29 -18.59 -2.37
N GLN A 12 -4.09 -19.62 -2.07
CA GLN A 12 -4.10 -20.88 -2.83
C GLN A 12 -4.50 -20.75 -4.31
N ARG A 13 -5.19 -19.67 -4.71
CA ARG A 13 -5.55 -19.39 -6.11
C ARG A 13 -4.64 -18.36 -6.78
N LEU A 14 -3.59 -17.91 -6.10
CA LEU A 14 -2.63 -16.99 -6.69
C LEU A 14 -1.79 -17.71 -7.73
N THR A 15 -1.76 -17.16 -8.94
CA THR A 15 -0.97 -17.70 -10.05
C THR A 15 0.11 -16.71 -10.46
N VAL A 16 1.20 -17.23 -11.05
CA VAL A 16 2.30 -16.41 -11.57
C VAL A 16 1.77 -15.36 -12.56
N ARG A 17 0.92 -15.78 -13.52
CA ARG A 17 0.31 -14.87 -14.50
C ARG A 17 -0.49 -13.73 -13.87
N ARG A 18 -1.15 -13.96 -12.74
CA ARG A 18 -1.92 -12.91 -12.04
C ARG A 18 -0.97 -11.86 -11.45
N VAL A 19 0.12 -12.31 -10.83
CA VAL A 19 1.15 -11.42 -10.27
C VAL A 19 1.88 -10.67 -11.37
N GLU A 20 2.25 -11.33 -12.47
CA GLU A 20 2.82 -10.67 -13.65
C GLU A 20 1.89 -9.59 -14.20
N ALA A 21 0.59 -9.90 -14.37
CA ALA A 21 -0.39 -8.91 -14.83
C ALA A 21 -0.50 -7.70 -13.88
N TRP A 22 -0.36 -7.89 -12.57
CA TRP A 22 -0.33 -6.78 -11.61
C TRP A 22 0.96 -5.96 -11.69
N ILE A 23 2.10 -6.60 -12.00
CA ILE A 23 3.38 -5.91 -12.19
C ILE A 23 3.36 -5.10 -13.50
N GLU A 24 2.88 -5.69 -14.60
CA GLU A 24 2.75 -5.01 -15.90
C GLU A 24 1.85 -3.76 -15.81
N ARG A 25 0.80 -3.84 -15.00
CA ARG A 25 -0.11 -2.71 -14.71
C ARG A 25 0.42 -1.75 -13.66
N GLY A 26 1.58 -2.02 -13.08
CA GLY A 26 2.21 -1.17 -12.06
C GLY A 26 1.54 -1.21 -10.69
N LEU A 27 0.57 -2.09 -10.47
CA LEU A 27 -0.09 -2.31 -9.19
C LEU A 27 0.89 -2.89 -8.16
N LEU A 28 1.81 -3.73 -8.60
CA LEU A 28 2.84 -4.32 -7.75
C LEU A 28 4.22 -3.96 -8.27
N ARG A 29 5.12 -3.56 -7.37
CA ARG A 29 6.51 -3.21 -7.72
C ARG A 29 7.46 -4.03 -6.85
N PRO A 30 7.66 -5.32 -7.16
CA PRO A 30 8.57 -6.14 -6.39
C PRO A 30 10.00 -5.63 -6.52
N VAL A 31 10.85 -6.06 -5.59
CA VAL A 31 12.27 -5.74 -5.62
C VAL A 31 12.98 -6.79 -6.48
N ASP A 32 13.72 -6.35 -7.49
CA ASP A 32 14.58 -7.24 -8.26
C ASP A 32 15.64 -7.85 -7.34
N VAL A 33 15.64 -9.18 -7.24
CA VAL A 33 16.65 -9.90 -6.47
C VAL A 33 17.67 -10.47 -7.44
N GLN A 34 18.81 -9.80 -7.55
CA GLN A 34 19.96 -10.35 -8.27
C GLN A 34 20.41 -11.64 -7.58
N GLY A 35 20.28 -12.77 -8.26
CA GLY A 35 20.74 -14.08 -7.76
C GLY A 35 19.69 -14.97 -7.12
N ALA A 36 18.40 -14.82 -7.47
CA ALA A 36 17.42 -15.88 -7.22
C ALA A 36 17.96 -17.20 -7.81
N ALA A 37 18.23 -18.17 -6.94
CA ALA A 37 18.82 -19.44 -7.30
C ALA A 37 18.01 -20.11 -8.42
N SER A 38 18.72 -20.78 -9.33
CA SER A 38 18.26 -21.38 -10.59
C SER A 38 17.21 -22.50 -10.49
N GLY A 39 16.24 -22.37 -9.58
CA GLY A 39 15.13 -23.30 -9.36
C GLY A 39 13.80 -22.64 -8.96
N CYS A 40 13.69 -21.30 -8.96
CA CYS A 40 12.43 -20.59 -8.76
C CYS A 40 11.92 -20.06 -10.10
N ASP A 41 10.67 -20.37 -10.47
CA ASP A 41 10.01 -19.82 -11.68
C ASP A 41 9.85 -18.28 -11.61
N PHE A 42 10.08 -17.66 -10.45
CA PHE A 42 9.92 -16.23 -10.21
C PHE A 42 11.15 -15.65 -9.50
N CYS A 43 11.87 -14.74 -10.17
CA CYS A 43 13.17 -14.21 -9.73
C CYS A 43 13.11 -12.87 -8.96
N CYS A 44 11.93 -12.43 -8.51
CA CYS A 44 11.79 -11.20 -7.72
C CYS A 44 11.35 -11.47 -6.28
N GLY A 45 11.79 -10.60 -5.38
CA GLY A 45 11.51 -10.68 -3.94
C GLY A 45 10.44 -9.67 -3.55
N PHE A 46 9.63 -10.05 -2.57
CA PHE A 46 8.56 -9.20 -2.04
C PHE A 46 8.94 -8.66 -0.66
N THR A 47 8.78 -7.36 -0.46
CA THR A 47 8.83 -6.76 0.88
C THR A 47 7.56 -7.13 1.66
N THR A 48 7.54 -6.80 2.95
CA THR A 48 6.32 -6.94 3.76
C THR A 48 5.17 -6.08 3.25
N ILE A 49 5.49 -4.92 2.67
CA ILE A 49 4.52 -4.02 2.03
C ILE A 49 3.95 -4.68 0.77
N ASP A 50 4.82 -5.25 -0.07
CA ASP A 50 4.38 -5.94 -1.29
C ASP A 50 3.50 -7.15 -0.98
N ALA A 51 3.82 -7.92 0.05
CA ALA A 51 3.00 -9.04 0.48
C ALA A 51 1.63 -8.63 1.04
N ALA A 52 1.55 -7.49 1.74
CA ALA A 52 0.29 -6.91 2.15
C ALA A 52 -0.52 -6.46 0.92
N ARG A 53 0.14 -5.85 -0.06
CA ARG A 53 -0.47 -5.42 -1.33
C ARG A 53 -0.99 -6.60 -2.16
N VAL A 54 -0.24 -7.70 -2.25
CA VAL A 54 -0.69 -8.94 -2.90
C VAL A 54 -1.94 -9.50 -2.21
N SER A 55 -1.98 -9.48 -0.89
CA SER A 55 -3.17 -9.94 -0.13
C SER A 55 -4.40 -9.09 -0.46
N LEU A 56 -4.24 -7.77 -0.53
CA LEU A 56 -5.32 -6.85 -0.91
C LEU A 56 -5.79 -7.09 -2.36
N LEU A 57 -4.85 -7.19 -3.31
CA LEU A 57 -5.17 -7.44 -4.71
C LEU A 57 -5.88 -8.80 -4.91
N TYR A 58 -5.47 -9.81 -4.14
CA TYR A 58 -6.10 -11.12 -4.12
C TYR A 58 -7.54 -11.03 -3.60
N GLU A 59 -7.77 -10.37 -2.46
CA GLU A 59 -9.12 -10.19 -1.88
C GLU A 59 -10.05 -9.44 -2.85
N LEU A 60 -9.59 -8.30 -3.39
CA LEU A 60 -10.38 -7.49 -4.32
C LEU A 60 -10.74 -8.27 -5.60
N SER A 61 -9.82 -9.08 -6.13
CA SER A 61 -10.05 -9.81 -7.38
C SER A 61 -10.79 -11.14 -7.21
N GLU A 62 -10.44 -11.95 -6.21
CA GLU A 62 -10.98 -13.30 -6.04
C GLU A 62 -12.21 -13.35 -5.15
N GLU A 63 -12.24 -12.56 -4.08
CA GLU A 63 -13.36 -12.56 -3.13
C GLU A 63 -14.43 -11.58 -3.57
N LEU A 64 -14.03 -10.35 -3.92
CA LEU A 64 -14.96 -9.27 -4.27
C LEU A 64 -15.23 -9.16 -5.77
N ARG A 65 -14.56 -9.97 -6.61
CA ARG A 65 -14.81 -10.10 -8.05
C ARG A 65 -14.71 -8.79 -8.83
N PHE A 66 -13.83 -7.88 -8.39
CA PHE A 66 -13.51 -6.69 -9.16
C PHE A 66 -12.85 -7.09 -10.48
N ASP A 67 -13.30 -6.50 -11.58
CA ASP A 67 -12.56 -6.55 -12.83
C ASP A 67 -11.27 -5.76 -12.71
N ASP A 68 -10.34 -5.99 -13.63
CA ASP A 68 -9.01 -5.41 -13.51
C ASP A 68 -8.99 -3.87 -13.60
N ASN A 69 -9.93 -3.23 -14.32
CA ASN A 69 -10.00 -1.76 -14.40
C ASN A 69 -10.55 -1.17 -13.09
N SER A 70 -11.56 -1.83 -12.51
CA SER A 70 -12.05 -1.43 -11.19
C SER A 70 -10.99 -1.67 -10.09
N LEU A 71 -10.17 -2.72 -10.23
CA LEU A 71 -9.06 -3.00 -9.33
C LEU A 71 -8.02 -1.88 -9.33
N GLU A 72 -7.62 -1.39 -10.52
CA GLU A 72 -6.70 -0.25 -10.65
C GLU A 72 -7.24 0.99 -9.94
N THR A 73 -8.51 1.32 -10.17
CA THR A 73 -9.14 2.50 -9.54
C THR A 73 -9.18 2.40 -8.01
N VAL A 74 -9.53 1.23 -7.47
CA VAL A 74 -9.59 1.02 -6.02
C VAL A 74 -8.21 1.09 -5.39
N VAL A 75 -7.20 0.48 -6.01
CA VAL A 75 -5.82 0.52 -5.53
C VAL A 75 -5.29 1.94 -5.54
N ASP A 76 -5.55 2.71 -6.60
CA ASP A 76 -5.18 4.13 -6.67
C ASP A 76 -5.82 4.95 -5.55
N LEU A 77 -7.10 4.71 -5.23
CA LEU A 77 -7.78 5.38 -4.12
C LEU A 77 -7.17 5.00 -2.76
N ILE A 78 -6.85 3.72 -2.57
CA ILE A 78 -6.20 3.23 -1.34
C ILE A 78 -4.81 3.88 -1.19
N ASP A 79 -4.02 3.91 -2.27
CA ASP A 79 -2.70 4.55 -2.28
C ASP A 79 -2.81 6.06 -2.03
N GLN A 80 -3.83 6.74 -2.58
CA GLN A 80 -4.11 8.15 -2.28
C GLN A 80 -4.44 8.37 -0.79
N VAL A 81 -5.26 7.52 -0.18
CA VAL A 81 -5.58 7.60 1.25
C VAL A 81 -4.34 7.34 2.10
N HIS A 82 -3.51 6.38 1.74
CA HIS A 82 -2.24 6.13 2.43
C HIS A 82 -1.27 7.32 2.30
N GLY A 83 -1.16 7.92 1.11
CA GLY A 83 -0.37 9.13 0.88
C GLY A 83 -0.84 10.29 1.76
N LEU A 84 -2.16 10.53 1.83
CA LEU A 84 -2.73 11.56 2.67
C LEU A 84 -2.47 11.30 4.16
N ARG A 85 -2.67 10.06 4.63
CA ARG A 85 -2.36 9.66 6.01
C ARG A 85 -0.88 9.88 6.34
N HIS A 86 0.01 9.55 5.42
CA HIS A 86 1.44 9.79 5.59
C HIS A 86 1.75 11.29 5.70
N GLN A 87 1.22 12.12 4.80
CA GLN A 87 1.41 13.57 4.84
C GLN A 87 0.88 14.20 6.13
N LEU A 88 -0.32 13.80 6.58
CA LEU A 88 -0.89 14.25 7.85
C LEU A 88 -0.05 13.80 9.05
N GLY A 89 0.45 12.56 9.03
CA GLY A 89 1.36 12.05 10.06
C GLY A 89 2.67 12.86 10.13
N THR A 90 3.27 13.16 8.99
CA THR A 90 4.46 14.01 8.89
C THR A 90 4.19 15.43 9.42
N LEU A 91 3.05 16.03 9.05
CA LEU A 91 2.66 17.34 9.57
C LEU A 91 2.45 17.29 11.09
N ALA A 92 1.78 16.25 11.61
CA ALA A 92 1.60 16.07 13.05
C ALA A 92 2.95 15.94 13.77
N GLN A 93 3.90 15.19 13.21
CA GLN A 93 5.26 15.12 13.75
C GLN A 93 5.98 16.46 13.73
N ALA A 94 5.86 17.23 12.66
CA ALA A 94 6.45 18.57 12.58
C ALA A 94 5.86 19.52 13.63
N ILE A 95 4.54 19.45 13.88
CA ILE A 95 3.86 20.20 14.93
C ILE A 95 4.38 19.78 16.31
N MET A 96 4.52 18.47 16.58
CA MET A 96 5.02 17.97 17.87
C MET A 96 6.47 18.40 18.17
N GLN A 97 7.26 18.76 17.16
CA GLN A 97 8.62 19.29 17.33
C GLN A 97 8.65 20.79 17.69
N GLN A 98 7.51 21.49 17.63
CA GLN A 98 7.44 22.91 17.99
C GLN A 98 7.35 23.11 19.52
N PRO A 99 7.66 24.30 20.03
CA PRO A 99 7.36 24.68 21.41
C PRO A 99 5.88 24.51 21.78
N GLU A 100 5.59 24.22 23.05
CA GLU A 100 4.21 23.90 23.52
C GLU A 100 3.19 25.03 23.27
N ASP A 101 3.62 26.28 23.39
CA ASP A 101 2.79 27.47 23.13
C ASP A 101 2.36 27.55 21.65
N VAL A 102 3.27 27.24 20.73
CA VAL A 102 2.99 27.14 19.30
C VAL A 102 2.04 25.98 19.01
N GLN A 103 2.26 24.81 19.62
CA GLN A 103 1.36 23.66 19.47
C GLN A 103 -0.07 23.98 19.92
N ARG A 104 -0.24 24.65 21.07
CA ARG A 104 -1.56 25.08 21.58
C ARG A 104 -2.23 26.08 20.65
N THR A 105 -1.47 27.00 20.07
CA THR A 105 -1.97 27.99 19.11
C THR A 105 -2.50 27.28 17.85
N ILE A 106 -1.74 26.33 17.30
CA ILE A 106 -2.16 25.54 16.13
C ILE A 106 -3.43 24.73 16.46
N ALA A 107 -3.48 24.05 17.62
CA ALA A 107 -4.65 23.25 18.01
C ALA A 107 -5.92 24.10 18.15
N THR A 108 -5.80 25.33 18.66
CA THR A 108 -6.92 26.27 18.77
C THR A 108 -7.41 26.73 17.40
N ALA A 109 -6.48 27.03 16.48
CA ALA A 109 -6.81 27.41 15.10
C ALA A 109 -7.55 26.28 14.36
N VAL A 110 -7.07 25.03 14.47
CA VAL A 110 -7.71 23.86 13.84
C VAL A 110 -9.16 23.70 14.32
N LYS A 111 -9.41 23.74 15.63
CA LYS A 111 -10.77 23.65 16.19
C LYS A 111 -11.70 24.73 15.65
N THR A 112 -11.18 25.95 15.49
CA THR A 112 -11.94 27.09 14.96
C THR A 112 -12.32 26.87 13.49
N ILE A 113 -11.40 26.35 12.68
CA ILE A 113 -11.63 26.05 11.26
C ILE A 113 -12.64 24.91 11.09
N GLU A 114 -12.53 23.85 11.89
CA GLU A 114 -13.46 22.71 11.83
C GLU A 114 -14.88 23.09 12.25
N ALA A 115 -15.02 23.95 13.25
CA ALA A 115 -16.31 24.47 13.67
C ALA A 115 -17.02 25.29 12.59
N GLY A 116 -16.26 25.99 11.74
CA GLY A 116 -16.81 26.77 10.61
C GLY A 116 -17.17 25.94 9.37
N ARG A 117 -16.84 24.64 9.34
CA ARG A 117 -17.15 23.73 8.22
C ARG A 117 -18.46 22.95 8.39
N ARG A 118 -19.04 22.99 9.58
CA ARG A 118 -20.32 22.35 9.93
C ARG A 118 -21.46 23.35 9.79
#